data_AF-A0A0H5QSG8-F1
#
_entry.id   AF-A0A0H5QSG8-F1
#
_cell.length_a   1.000
_cell.length_b   1.000
_cell.length_c   1.000
_cell.angle_alpha   90.00
_cell.angle_beta   90.00
_cell.angle_gamma   90.00
#
_symmetry.space_group_name_H-M   'P 1'
#
loop_
_entity.id
_entity.type
_entity.pdbx_description
1 polymer ?
#
loop_
_entity_poly.entity_id
_entity_poly.type
_entity_poly.pdbx_seq_one_letter_code
_entity_poly.pdbx_strand_id
1 'polypeptide(L)'
;IKTAGKWQVKTGSLAILNQLIQSAPDQMAKLSPEIIPVLAEAIWDTKADVKKAARETLTKATALVSNKDIEKFIPALINALINPVEEVPKTIQLLSATTFVSEVDAPTLSLMVPLLSRGLNERLTATKRKVAVIIDNMSKLVDNEFTVRPFVPKLLPGLIKIHEQVADPEARSVVAKAIATIRQVAKLEESDDGANLAPVKLTDPTAFAASISVQYKTSGANPVPEAAHPSIQYAARLAVNLIAARNFDVPAWEAALVPYFEIVAASPEPATIARELLLRSANEADDEQGDNDDEEEGEDLCNCQFSLAYGAKILLNTANLRLKRGHRYGLCGR
;
A
#
# COMPACT_ATOMS: atom_id res chain seq x y z
N ILE A 1 21.98 7.21 -1.14
CA ILE A 1 22.04 8.30 -2.15
C ILE A 1 21.98 9.68 -1.47
N LYS A 2 20.92 9.99 -0.71
CA LYS A 2 20.67 11.31 -0.09
C LYS A 2 21.83 11.88 0.75
N THR A 3 22.50 11.04 1.54
CA THR A 3 23.56 11.46 2.47
C THR A 3 24.98 11.37 1.90
N ALA A 4 25.15 10.82 0.69
CA ALA A 4 26.47 10.57 0.14
C ALA A 4 27.13 11.85 -0.37
N GLY A 5 28.31 12.20 0.13
CA GLY A 5 29.07 13.37 -0.35
C GLY A 5 29.80 13.16 -1.68
N LYS A 6 30.21 11.91 -1.99
CA LYS A 6 30.95 11.57 -3.22
C LYS A 6 30.00 11.11 -4.32
N TRP A 7 30.10 11.70 -5.51
CA TRP A 7 29.23 11.39 -6.66
C TRP A 7 29.40 9.94 -7.16
N GLN A 8 30.58 9.34 -7.00
CA GLN A 8 30.84 7.93 -7.32
C GLN A 8 30.02 6.98 -6.44
N VAL A 9 29.82 7.33 -5.17
CA VAL A 9 28.98 6.54 -4.25
C VAL A 9 27.50 6.67 -4.64
N LYS A 10 27.05 7.86 -5.07
CA LYS A 10 25.69 8.07 -5.57
C LYS A 10 25.42 7.22 -6.82
N THR A 11 26.30 7.30 -7.82
CA THR A 11 26.17 6.52 -9.07
C THR A 11 26.24 5.01 -8.83
N GLY A 12 27.16 4.54 -7.96
CA GLY A 12 27.20 3.14 -7.55
C GLY A 12 25.92 2.67 -6.84
N SER A 13 25.35 3.51 -5.96
CA SER A 13 24.08 3.22 -5.29
C SER A 13 22.91 3.10 -6.28
N LEU A 14 22.86 4.00 -7.27
CA LEU A 14 21.85 3.95 -8.34
C LEU A 14 21.99 2.70 -9.21
N ALA A 15 23.22 2.26 -9.47
CA ALA A 15 23.47 1.01 -10.19
C ALA A 15 22.98 -0.23 -9.41
N ILE A 16 23.24 -0.30 -8.11
CA ILE A 16 22.71 -1.36 -7.25
C ILE A 16 21.18 -1.31 -7.20
N LEU A 17 20.60 -0.12 -7.06
CA LEU A 17 19.15 0.05 -7.06
C LEU A 17 18.51 -0.46 -8.36
N ASN A 18 19.15 -0.22 -9.52
CA ASN A 18 18.70 -0.77 -10.79
C ASN A 18 18.72 -2.30 -10.82
N GLN A 19 19.70 -2.94 -10.18
CA GLN A 19 19.74 -4.41 -10.08
C GLN A 19 18.59 -4.92 -9.21
N LEU A 20 18.33 -4.26 -8.08
CA LEU A 20 17.23 -4.62 -7.19
C LEU A 20 15.86 -4.50 -7.86
N ILE A 21 15.64 -3.44 -8.64
CA ILE A 21 14.41 -3.25 -9.45
C ILE A 21 14.18 -4.45 -10.39
N GLN A 22 15.25 -5.04 -10.94
CA GLN A 22 15.15 -6.19 -11.83
C GLN A 22 15.01 -7.52 -11.08
N SER A 23 15.72 -7.70 -9.97
CA SER A 23 15.75 -8.97 -9.24
C SER A 23 14.58 -9.16 -8.28
N ALA A 24 13.95 -8.07 -7.83
CA ALA A 24 12.90 -8.07 -6.80
C ALA A 24 11.81 -7.02 -7.11
N PRO A 25 11.17 -7.06 -8.31
CA PRO A 25 10.28 -6.00 -8.78
C PRO A 25 9.12 -5.72 -7.82
N ASP A 26 8.49 -6.74 -7.25
CA ASP A 26 7.33 -6.58 -6.36
C ASP A 26 7.70 -5.90 -5.04
N GLN A 27 8.87 -6.26 -4.47
CA GLN A 27 9.36 -5.64 -3.24
C GLN A 27 9.76 -4.19 -3.50
N MET A 28 10.41 -3.93 -4.65
CA MET A 28 10.79 -2.59 -5.05
C MET A 28 9.57 -1.71 -5.35
N ALA A 29 8.51 -2.28 -5.91
CA ALA A 29 7.24 -1.60 -6.17
C ALA A 29 6.62 -1.11 -4.85
N LYS A 30 6.58 -1.97 -3.82
CA LYS A 30 6.08 -1.62 -2.48
C LYS A 30 6.92 -0.54 -1.79
N LEU A 31 8.23 -0.50 -2.05
CA LEU A 31 9.16 0.51 -1.51
C LEU A 31 9.23 1.80 -2.35
N SER A 32 8.48 1.88 -3.45
CA SER A 32 8.38 3.09 -4.29
C SER A 32 8.08 4.38 -3.51
N PRO A 33 7.24 4.38 -2.44
CA PRO A 33 6.99 5.59 -1.64
C PRO A 33 8.26 6.20 -1.02
N GLU A 34 9.27 5.37 -0.73
CA GLU A 34 10.57 5.81 -0.20
C GLU A 34 11.58 6.08 -1.31
N ILE A 35 11.56 5.27 -2.37
CA ILE A 35 12.53 5.32 -3.46
C ILE A 35 12.31 6.54 -4.35
N ILE A 36 11.07 6.79 -4.80
CA ILE A 36 10.77 7.83 -5.78
C ILE A 36 11.16 9.23 -5.30
N PRO A 37 10.85 9.65 -4.05
CA PRO A 37 11.29 10.96 -3.55
C PRO A 37 12.81 11.14 -3.59
N VAL A 38 13.58 10.10 -3.24
CA VAL A 38 15.05 10.14 -3.26
C VAL A 38 15.58 10.28 -4.68
N LEU A 39 14.96 9.59 -5.65
CA LEU A 39 15.32 9.69 -7.07
C LEU A 39 14.95 11.05 -7.67
N ALA A 40 13.78 11.59 -7.33
CA ALA A 40 13.34 12.91 -7.77
C ALA A 40 14.30 14.02 -7.28
N GLU A 41 14.75 13.95 -6.02
CA GLU A 41 15.80 14.84 -5.49
C GLU A 41 17.13 14.65 -6.24
N ALA A 42 17.53 13.41 -6.53
CA ALA A 42 18.83 13.10 -7.15
C ALA A 42 18.96 13.59 -8.61
N ILE A 43 17.85 13.82 -9.32
CA ILE A 43 17.87 14.40 -10.68
C ILE A 43 18.42 15.85 -10.68
N TRP A 44 18.33 16.53 -9.54
CA TRP A 44 18.82 17.89 -9.36
C TRP A 44 20.26 17.97 -8.84
N ASP A 45 20.98 16.84 -8.75
CA ASP A 45 22.38 16.78 -8.30
C ASP A 45 23.31 17.65 -9.17
N THR A 46 24.32 18.29 -8.60
CA THR A 46 25.23 19.17 -9.35
C THR A 46 26.07 18.44 -10.40
N LYS A 47 26.30 17.13 -10.25
CA LYS A 47 27.12 16.33 -11.18
C LYS A 47 26.25 15.71 -12.28
N ALA A 48 26.59 16.00 -13.54
CA ALA A 48 25.88 15.50 -14.72
C ALA A 48 25.70 13.97 -14.75
N ASP A 49 26.73 13.21 -14.32
CA ASP A 49 26.68 11.75 -14.27
C ASP A 49 25.63 11.23 -13.28
N VAL A 50 25.46 11.92 -12.14
CA VAL A 50 24.43 11.58 -11.15
C VAL A 50 23.05 11.93 -11.69
N LYS A 51 22.89 13.10 -12.33
CA LYS A 51 21.60 13.47 -12.96
C LYS A 51 21.14 12.43 -13.98
N LYS A 52 22.05 12.02 -14.86
CA LYS A 52 21.78 11.01 -15.90
C LYS A 52 21.37 9.68 -15.27
N ALA A 53 22.18 9.17 -14.34
CA ALA A 53 21.89 7.90 -13.67
C ALA A 53 20.58 7.95 -12.87
N ALA A 54 20.31 9.05 -12.16
CA ALA A 54 19.08 9.22 -11.40
C ALA A 54 17.83 9.25 -12.30
N ARG A 55 17.91 9.91 -13.46
CA ARG A 55 16.81 9.95 -14.43
C ARG A 55 16.53 8.55 -15.01
N GLU A 56 17.58 7.83 -15.41
CA GLU A 56 17.45 6.46 -15.91
C GLU A 56 16.86 5.51 -14.84
N THR A 57 17.34 5.61 -13.61
CA THR A 57 16.81 4.80 -12.49
C THR A 57 15.38 5.18 -12.13
N LEU A 58 15.01 6.47 -12.16
CA LEU A 58 13.63 6.90 -11.94
C LEU A 58 12.70 6.29 -12.98
N THR A 59 13.06 6.34 -14.27
CA THR A 59 12.26 5.72 -15.33
C THR A 59 12.08 4.21 -15.12
N LYS A 60 13.12 3.51 -14.66
CA LYS A 60 13.02 2.07 -14.35
C LYS A 60 12.14 1.81 -13.13
N ALA A 61 12.27 2.61 -12.07
CA ALA A 61 11.45 2.48 -10.88
C ALA A 61 9.97 2.74 -11.17
N THR A 62 9.66 3.74 -12.00
CA THR A 62 8.27 4.05 -12.38
C THR A 62 7.67 3.05 -13.35
N ALA A 63 8.48 2.23 -14.02
CA ALA A 63 8.00 1.11 -14.83
C ALA A 63 7.45 -0.05 -13.99
N LEU A 64 7.67 -0.03 -12.66
CA LEU A 64 7.03 -0.98 -11.72
C LEU A 64 5.54 -0.66 -11.48
N VAL A 65 5.06 0.50 -11.95
CA VAL A 65 3.65 0.88 -11.87
C VAL A 65 2.87 0.08 -12.90
N SER A 66 2.03 -0.86 -12.45
CA SER A 66 1.19 -1.70 -13.30
C SER A 66 -0.26 -1.22 -13.45
N ASN A 67 -0.58 -0.03 -12.94
CA ASN A 67 -1.94 0.51 -13.01
C ASN A 67 -2.25 1.06 -14.43
N LYS A 68 -3.19 0.38 -15.10
CA LYS A 68 -3.58 0.65 -16.50
C LYS A 68 -4.22 2.03 -16.70
N ASP A 69 -4.79 2.62 -15.65
CA ASP A 69 -5.46 3.91 -15.75
C ASP A 69 -4.44 5.05 -15.87
N ILE A 70 -3.24 4.84 -15.31
CA ILE A 70 -2.18 5.86 -15.31
C ILE A 70 -0.98 5.57 -16.20
N GLU A 71 -0.86 4.36 -16.77
CA GLU A 71 0.29 3.94 -17.58
C GLU A 71 0.66 4.95 -18.68
N LYS A 72 -0.33 5.40 -19.45
CA LYS A 72 -0.15 6.40 -20.53
C LYS A 72 0.30 7.78 -20.03
N PHE A 73 0.09 8.08 -18.75
CA PHE A 73 0.44 9.35 -18.13
C PHE A 73 1.78 9.29 -17.38
N ILE A 74 2.41 8.12 -17.21
CA ILE A 74 3.71 7.96 -16.52
C ILE A 74 4.76 8.96 -17.02
N PRO A 75 4.96 9.20 -18.33
CA PRO A 75 5.92 10.21 -18.80
C PRO A 75 5.59 11.63 -18.32
N ALA A 76 4.30 12.00 -18.29
CA ALA A 76 3.85 13.29 -17.79
C ALA A 76 4.02 13.39 -16.27
N LEU A 77 3.73 12.31 -15.53
CA LEU A 77 3.94 12.21 -14.08
C LEU A 77 5.42 12.39 -13.71
N ILE A 78 6.32 11.72 -14.41
CA ILE A 78 7.78 11.90 -14.22
C ILE A 78 8.19 13.35 -14.51
N ASN A 79 7.67 13.94 -15.58
CA ASN A 79 7.98 15.34 -15.90
C ASN A 79 7.41 16.32 -14.86
N ALA A 80 6.24 16.05 -14.29
CA ALA A 80 5.66 16.83 -13.20
C ALA A 80 6.44 16.69 -11.88
N LEU A 81 7.01 15.52 -11.61
CA LEU A 81 7.92 15.31 -10.48
C LEU A 81 9.21 16.13 -10.63
N ILE A 82 9.75 16.20 -11.85
CA ILE A 82 11.00 16.92 -12.12
C ILE A 82 10.74 18.42 -12.19
N ASN A 83 9.75 18.87 -12.96
CA ASN A 83 9.45 20.29 -13.25
C ASN A 83 8.07 20.70 -12.70
N PRO A 84 7.89 20.74 -11.36
CA PRO A 84 6.57 20.84 -10.75
C PRO A 84 5.86 22.18 -10.97
N VAL A 85 6.58 23.26 -11.30
CA VAL A 85 5.96 24.58 -11.51
C VAL A 85 5.20 24.63 -12.83
N GLU A 86 5.76 24.06 -13.89
CA GLU A 86 5.24 24.17 -15.26
C GLU A 86 4.31 23.02 -15.62
N GLU A 87 4.62 21.81 -15.15
CA GLU A 87 3.99 20.58 -15.63
C GLU A 87 2.83 20.10 -14.76
N VAL A 88 2.76 20.49 -13.49
CA VAL A 88 1.70 20.06 -12.56
C VAL A 88 0.31 20.51 -13.02
N PRO A 89 0.05 21.79 -13.35
CA PRO A 89 -1.28 22.20 -13.80
C PRO A 89 -1.75 21.46 -15.06
N LYS A 90 -0.84 21.25 -16.02
CA LYS A 90 -1.12 20.51 -17.26
C LYS A 90 -1.44 19.05 -16.97
N THR A 91 -0.65 18.42 -16.10
CA THR A 91 -0.81 17.00 -15.76
C THR A 91 -2.10 16.76 -14.96
N ILE A 92 -2.46 17.65 -14.03
CA ILE A 92 -3.75 17.60 -13.32
C ILE A 92 -4.92 17.71 -14.31
N GLN A 93 -4.81 18.63 -15.29
CA GLN A 93 -5.84 18.77 -16.32
C GLN A 93 -6.04 17.47 -17.11
N LEU A 94 -4.95 16.82 -17.52
CA LEU A 94 -4.98 15.55 -18.26
C LEU A 94 -5.64 14.43 -17.43
N LEU A 95 -5.29 14.33 -16.15
CA LEU A 95 -5.80 13.28 -15.26
C LEU A 95 -7.24 13.50 -14.81
N SER A 96 -7.71 14.75 -14.78
CA SER A 96 -9.07 15.07 -14.33
C SER A 96 -10.18 14.50 -15.21
N ALA A 97 -9.86 14.06 -16.43
CA ALA A 97 -10.78 13.42 -17.36
C ALA A 97 -10.66 11.88 -17.37
N THR A 98 -9.80 11.31 -16.52
CA THR A 98 -9.57 9.86 -16.45
C THR A 98 -10.55 9.22 -15.48
N THR A 99 -11.17 8.13 -15.93
CA THR A 99 -11.92 7.22 -15.05
C THR A 99 -10.94 6.22 -14.46
N PHE A 100 -10.82 6.21 -13.13
CA PHE A 100 -10.03 5.23 -12.40
C PHE A 100 -10.90 4.00 -12.11
N VAL A 101 -10.37 2.81 -12.38
CA VAL A 101 -11.05 1.51 -12.26
C VAL A 101 -10.12 0.47 -11.65
N SER A 102 -8.83 0.55 -11.98
CA SER A 102 -7.80 -0.36 -11.48
C SER A 102 -7.48 -0.02 -10.02
N GLU A 103 -7.20 -1.05 -9.22
CA GLU A 103 -6.74 -0.90 -7.84
C GLU A 103 -5.53 0.04 -7.76
N VAL A 104 -5.52 0.88 -6.72
CA VAL A 104 -4.51 1.90 -6.49
C VAL A 104 -3.52 1.38 -5.46
N ASP A 105 -2.37 0.95 -5.97
CA ASP A 105 -1.28 0.37 -5.18
C ASP A 105 -0.22 1.41 -4.75
N ALA A 106 0.72 0.99 -3.91
CA ALA A 106 1.83 1.81 -3.42
C ALA A 106 2.67 2.49 -4.54
N PRO A 107 3.10 1.80 -5.63
CA PRO A 107 3.82 2.45 -6.71
C PRO A 107 2.97 3.50 -7.44
N THR A 108 1.66 3.25 -7.65
CA THR A 108 0.74 4.25 -8.22
C THR A 108 0.67 5.51 -7.35
N LEU A 109 0.44 5.35 -6.04
CA LEU A 109 0.37 6.48 -5.10
C LEU A 109 1.71 7.24 -5.01
N SER A 110 2.85 6.55 -5.12
CA SER A 110 4.16 7.19 -5.06
C SER A 110 4.41 8.19 -6.20
N LEU A 111 3.78 7.99 -7.36
CA LEU A 111 3.78 8.95 -8.48
C LEU A 111 2.70 10.01 -8.35
N MET A 112 1.50 9.61 -7.94
CA MET A 112 0.33 10.48 -7.93
C MET A 112 0.36 11.47 -6.77
N VAL A 113 0.76 11.04 -5.58
CA VAL A 113 0.69 11.87 -4.37
C VAL A 113 1.56 13.13 -4.45
N PRO A 114 2.82 13.09 -4.93
CA PRO A 114 3.60 14.32 -5.09
C PRO A 114 2.94 15.33 -6.05
N LEU A 115 2.36 14.85 -7.15
CA LEU A 115 1.59 15.68 -8.09
C LEU A 115 0.38 16.32 -7.39
N LEU A 116 -0.42 15.50 -6.72
CA LEU A 116 -1.66 15.93 -6.06
C LEU A 116 -1.36 16.90 -4.91
N SER A 117 -0.37 16.59 -4.06
CA SER A 117 0.07 17.46 -2.96
C SER A 117 0.56 18.83 -3.47
N ARG A 118 1.31 18.87 -4.58
CA ARG A 118 1.68 20.13 -5.24
C ARG A 118 0.46 20.85 -5.82
N GLY A 119 -0.49 20.10 -6.37
CA GLY A 119 -1.76 20.59 -6.91
C GLY A 119 -2.69 21.22 -5.88
N LEU A 120 -2.73 20.70 -4.64
CA LEU A 120 -3.48 21.30 -3.53
C LEU A 120 -3.00 22.73 -3.21
N ASN A 121 -1.73 23.02 -3.52
CA ASN A 121 -1.13 24.33 -3.29
C ASN A 121 -1.24 25.29 -4.49
N GLU A 122 -1.95 24.91 -5.57
CA GLU A 122 -2.15 25.78 -6.73
C GLU A 122 -3.04 26.99 -6.43
N ARG A 123 -2.83 28.09 -7.17
CA ARG A 123 -3.58 29.34 -6.95
C ARG A 123 -5.04 29.22 -7.40
N LEU A 124 -5.28 28.52 -8.51
CA LEU A 124 -6.59 28.42 -9.13
C LEU A 124 -7.49 27.42 -8.39
N THR A 125 -8.63 27.90 -7.87
CA THR A 125 -9.65 27.07 -7.21
C THR A 125 -10.14 25.92 -8.09
N ALA A 126 -10.28 26.15 -9.40
CA ALA A 126 -10.68 25.11 -10.34
C ALA A 126 -9.67 23.93 -10.41
N THR A 127 -8.37 24.22 -10.22
CA THR A 127 -7.32 23.19 -10.19
C THR A 127 -7.37 22.42 -8.86
N LYS A 128 -7.49 23.13 -7.74
CA LYS A 128 -7.68 22.54 -6.41
C LYS A 128 -8.90 21.60 -6.36
N ARG A 129 -10.02 22.00 -6.96
CA ARG A 129 -11.22 21.17 -7.08
C ARG A 129 -10.94 19.88 -7.85
N LYS A 130 -10.25 19.96 -9.00
CA LYS A 130 -9.87 18.77 -9.79
C LYS A 130 -8.96 17.83 -9.02
N VAL A 131 -8.01 18.37 -8.27
CA VAL A 131 -7.13 17.58 -7.39
C VAL A 131 -7.94 16.84 -6.34
N ALA A 132 -8.91 17.50 -5.70
CA ALA A 132 -9.80 16.85 -4.73
C ALA A 132 -10.63 15.72 -5.36
N VAL A 133 -11.16 15.90 -6.58
CA VAL A 133 -11.86 14.82 -7.33
C VAL A 133 -10.94 13.62 -7.58
N ILE A 134 -9.69 13.86 -8.01
CA ILE A 134 -8.74 12.77 -8.27
C ILE A 134 -8.42 12.04 -6.97
N ILE A 135 -8.17 12.77 -5.88
CA ILE A 135 -7.91 12.18 -4.57
C ILE A 135 -9.09 11.34 -4.09
N ASP A 136 -10.32 11.86 -4.19
CA ASP A 136 -11.55 11.14 -3.82
C ASP A 136 -11.69 9.82 -4.58
N ASN A 137 -11.63 9.88 -5.92
CA ASN A 137 -11.81 8.71 -6.77
C ASN A 137 -10.73 7.65 -6.58
N MET A 138 -9.46 8.06 -6.40
CA MET A 138 -8.37 7.11 -6.22
C MET A 138 -8.36 6.48 -4.82
N SER A 139 -8.76 7.23 -3.79
CA SER A 139 -8.73 6.71 -2.41
C SER A 139 -9.73 5.57 -2.22
N LYS A 140 -10.87 5.59 -2.92
CA LYS A 140 -11.88 4.51 -2.94
C LYS A 140 -11.39 3.20 -3.57
N LEU A 141 -10.25 3.24 -4.28
CA LEU A 141 -9.68 2.10 -5.00
C LEU A 141 -8.44 1.55 -4.27
N VAL A 142 -8.19 1.98 -3.03
CA VAL A 142 -7.10 1.47 -2.20
C VAL A 142 -7.64 0.37 -1.29
N ASP A 143 -7.06 -0.82 -1.37
CA ASP A 143 -7.55 -2.02 -0.68
C ASP A 143 -7.23 -2.04 0.83
N ASN A 144 -6.25 -1.26 1.31
CA ASN A 144 -5.86 -1.29 2.71
C ASN A 144 -5.24 0.02 3.24
N GLU A 145 -5.36 0.21 4.55
CA GLU A 145 -4.85 1.39 5.25
C GLU A 145 -3.31 1.49 5.18
N PHE A 146 -2.60 0.37 5.15
CA PHE A 146 -1.12 0.35 5.08
C PHE A 146 -0.60 1.04 3.81
N THR A 147 -1.37 0.97 2.73
CA THR A 147 -1.02 1.55 1.44
C THR A 147 -1.28 3.05 1.40
N VAL A 148 -2.39 3.53 1.97
CA VAL A 148 -2.74 4.97 1.94
C VAL A 148 -2.08 5.79 3.05
N ARG A 149 -1.94 5.24 4.26
CA ARG A 149 -1.48 5.97 5.46
C ARG A 149 -0.14 6.71 5.28
N PRO A 150 0.88 6.15 4.58
CA PRO A 150 2.14 6.87 4.33
C PRO A 150 1.96 8.19 3.56
N PHE A 151 0.85 8.36 2.85
CA PHE A 151 0.57 9.50 1.99
C PHE A 151 -0.40 10.52 2.59
N VAL A 152 -1.20 10.11 3.59
CA VAL A 152 -2.18 10.98 4.25
C VAL A 152 -1.57 12.29 4.76
N PRO A 153 -0.39 12.32 5.42
CA PRO A 153 0.22 13.56 5.90
C PRO A 153 0.52 14.58 4.79
N LYS A 154 0.61 14.14 3.52
CA LYS A 154 0.87 15.00 2.36
C LYS A 154 -0.41 15.50 1.67
N LEU A 155 -1.57 14.90 1.98
CA LEU A 155 -2.84 15.16 1.30
C LEU A 155 -3.89 15.77 2.23
N LEU A 156 -4.18 15.12 3.36
CA LEU A 156 -5.31 15.46 4.21
C LEU A 156 -5.22 16.89 4.80
N PRO A 157 -4.08 17.35 5.35
CA PRO A 157 -3.96 18.73 5.81
C PRO A 157 -4.20 19.76 4.68
N GLY A 158 -3.76 19.43 3.46
CA GLY A 158 -3.96 20.27 2.29
C GLY A 158 -5.42 20.36 1.87
N LEU A 159 -6.16 19.26 1.94
CA LEU A 159 -7.60 19.24 1.67
C LEU A 159 -8.39 20.03 2.72
N ILE A 160 -8.10 19.83 4.01
CA ILE A 160 -8.76 20.56 5.11
C ILE A 160 -8.57 22.07 4.92
N LYS A 161 -7.34 22.50 4.67
CA LYS A 161 -7.02 23.91 4.38
C LYS A 161 -7.82 24.47 3.19
N ILE A 162 -8.00 23.69 2.12
CA ILE A 162 -8.80 24.12 0.97
C ILE A 162 -10.28 24.24 1.34
N HIS A 163 -10.82 23.26 2.07
CA HIS A 163 -12.21 23.24 2.50
C HIS A 163 -12.59 24.52 3.28
N GLU A 164 -11.70 24.95 4.18
CA GLU A 164 -11.87 26.18 4.98
C GLU A 164 -11.75 27.47 4.15
N GLN A 165 -10.87 27.48 3.14
CA GLN A 165 -10.53 28.70 2.39
C GLN A 165 -11.42 28.96 1.17
N VAL A 166 -11.97 27.92 0.55
CA VAL A 166 -12.71 28.06 -0.71
C VAL A 166 -14.14 28.54 -0.43
N ALA A 167 -14.53 29.66 -1.05
CA ALA A 167 -15.87 30.23 -0.93
C ALA A 167 -16.94 29.51 -1.78
N ASP A 168 -16.54 28.89 -2.89
CA ASP A 168 -17.43 28.17 -3.80
C ASP A 168 -18.03 26.92 -3.12
N PRO A 169 -19.38 26.85 -2.96
CA PRO A 169 -20.03 25.75 -2.26
C PRO A 169 -19.83 24.39 -2.96
N GLU A 170 -19.78 24.37 -4.29
CA GLU A 170 -19.57 23.15 -5.08
C GLU A 170 -18.17 22.57 -4.81
N ALA A 171 -17.12 23.40 -4.95
CA ALA A 171 -15.75 22.99 -4.65
C ALA A 171 -15.59 22.56 -3.18
N ARG A 172 -16.24 23.27 -2.23
CA ARG A 172 -16.20 22.90 -0.82
C ARG A 172 -16.81 21.53 -0.56
N SER A 173 -17.95 21.22 -1.19
CA SER A 173 -18.60 19.90 -1.10
C SER A 173 -17.72 18.78 -1.66
N VAL A 174 -17.08 19.01 -2.81
CA VAL A 174 -16.16 18.03 -3.41
C VAL A 174 -14.96 17.75 -2.49
N VAL A 175 -14.37 18.80 -1.91
CA VAL A 175 -13.24 18.65 -0.99
C VAL A 175 -13.66 17.94 0.30
N ALA A 176 -14.88 18.22 0.82
CA ALA A 176 -15.41 17.54 1.99
C ALA A 176 -15.54 16.02 1.78
N LYS A 177 -16.01 15.61 0.59
CA LYS A 177 -16.07 14.19 0.21
C LYS A 177 -14.69 13.54 0.20
N ALA A 178 -13.72 14.18 -0.45
CA ALA A 178 -12.34 13.68 -0.49
C ALA A 178 -11.72 13.54 0.92
N ILE A 179 -12.02 14.47 1.84
CA ILE A 179 -11.59 14.40 3.25
C ILE A 179 -12.21 13.18 3.93
N ALA A 180 -13.53 13.01 3.79
CA ALA A 180 -14.25 11.88 4.40
C ALA A 180 -13.71 10.54 3.89
N THR A 181 -13.53 10.39 2.58
CA THR A 181 -13.01 9.17 1.97
C THR A 181 -11.58 8.87 2.42
N ILE A 182 -10.67 9.86 2.47
CA ILE A 182 -9.32 9.61 3.00
C ILE A 182 -9.37 9.14 4.45
N ARG A 183 -10.18 9.79 5.31
CA ARG A 183 -10.28 9.41 6.72
C ARG A 183 -10.81 8.00 6.88
N GLN A 184 -11.84 7.63 6.12
CA GLN A 184 -12.39 6.28 6.11
C GLN A 184 -11.34 5.25 5.71
N VAL A 185 -10.72 5.39 4.54
CA VAL A 185 -9.75 4.41 4.00
C VAL A 185 -8.49 4.31 4.87
N ALA A 186 -8.09 5.41 5.51
CA ALA A 186 -6.96 5.46 6.43
C ALA A 186 -7.31 5.10 7.89
N LYS A 187 -8.58 4.76 8.19
CA LYS A 187 -9.13 4.48 9.53
C LYS A 187 -8.76 5.56 10.55
N LEU A 188 -9.10 6.81 10.22
CA LEU A 188 -8.84 7.98 11.05
C LEU A 188 -10.13 8.49 11.69
N GLU A 189 -10.00 8.98 12.92
CA GLU A 189 -11.08 9.68 13.61
C GLU A 189 -11.48 10.96 12.86
N GLU A 190 -12.74 11.38 13.02
CA GLU A 190 -13.30 12.52 12.28
C GLU A 190 -12.54 13.84 12.55
N SER A 191 -11.95 13.99 13.73
CA SER A 191 -11.18 15.18 14.12
C SER A 191 -9.70 15.11 13.74
N ASP A 192 -9.19 13.98 13.27
CA ASP A 192 -7.79 13.81 12.91
C ASP A 192 -7.49 14.53 11.58
N ASP A 193 -6.41 15.32 11.56
CA ASP A 193 -5.91 16.04 10.39
C ASP A 193 -4.87 15.25 9.59
N GLY A 194 -4.45 14.09 10.10
CA GLY A 194 -3.50 13.18 9.51
C GLY A 194 -2.08 13.73 9.40
N ALA A 195 -1.77 14.88 10.01
CA ALA A 195 -0.44 15.49 9.91
C ALA A 195 0.61 14.70 10.70
N ASN A 196 0.23 14.12 11.84
CA ASN A 196 1.11 13.38 12.76
C ASN A 196 0.62 11.95 12.98
N LEU A 197 0.35 11.22 11.89
CA LEU A 197 -0.03 9.83 12.00
C LEU A 197 1.11 9.00 12.59
N ALA A 198 0.78 8.21 13.60
CA ALA A 198 1.67 7.16 14.05
C ALA A 198 1.96 6.20 12.87
N PRO A 199 3.21 5.70 12.75
CA PRO A 199 3.52 4.62 11.82
C PRO A 199 2.53 3.48 12.03
N VAL A 200 2.12 2.83 10.95
CA VAL A 200 1.21 1.69 11.08
C VAL A 200 1.87 0.65 11.98
N LYS A 201 1.11 0.12 12.95
CA LYS A 201 1.62 -0.81 13.94
C LYS A 201 1.98 -2.12 13.24
N LEU A 202 3.23 -2.24 12.83
CA LEU A 202 3.75 -3.48 12.26
C LEU A 202 3.93 -4.51 13.38
N THR A 203 3.69 -5.77 13.05
CA THR A 203 4.05 -6.89 13.91
C THR A 203 5.55 -6.80 14.24
N ASP A 204 5.92 -6.84 15.52
CA ASP A 204 7.33 -6.76 15.91
C ASP A 204 8.09 -8.01 15.44
N PRO A 205 9.16 -7.89 14.63
CA PRO A 205 9.93 -9.05 14.17
C PRO A 205 10.54 -9.86 15.32
N THR A 206 10.88 -9.22 16.44
CA THR A 206 11.46 -9.92 17.60
C THR A 206 10.41 -10.78 18.30
N ALA A 207 9.21 -10.25 18.50
CA ALA A 207 8.06 -10.99 19.01
C ALA A 207 7.67 -12.13 18.05
N PHE A 208 7.67 -11.88 16.74
CA PHE A 208 7.35 -12.92 15.76
C PHE A 208 8.40 -14.04 15.74
N ALA A 209 9.68 -13.71 15.91
CA ALA A 209 10.75 -14.71 16.08
C ALA A 209 10.50 -15.62 17.29
N ALA A 210 10.01 -15.06 18.41
CA ALA A 210 9.61 -15.86 19.56
C ALA A 210 8.40 -16.77 19.25
N SER A 211 7.42 -16.26 18.50
CA SER A 211 6.27 -17.06 18.03
C SER A 211 6.69 -18.24 17.15
N ILE A 212 7.72 -18.10 16.32
CA ILE A 212 8.28 -19.21 15.52
C ILE A 212 8.81 -20.30 16.45
N SER A 213 9.63 -19.96 17.45
CA SER A 213 10.16 -20.92 18.43
C SER A 213 9.05 -21.60 19.24
N VAL A 214 8.01 -20.84 19.63
CA VAL A 214 6.82 -21.40 20.31
C VAL A 214 6.08 -22.38 19.42
N GLN A 215 5.97 -22.10 18.11
CA GLN A 215 5.33 -23.00 17.16
C GLN A 215 6.11 -24.31 17.05
N TYR A 216 7.43 -24.25 16.85
CA TYR A 216 8.29 -25.43 16.85
C TYR A 216 8.14 -26.26 18.13
N LYS A 217 8.09 -25.62 19.29
CA LYS A 217 7.88 -26.29 20.58
C LYS A 217 6.53 -27.00 20.64
N THR A 218 5.46 -26.34 20.22
CA THR A 218 4.09 -26.88 20.21
C THR A 218 3.98 -28.08 19.27
N SER A 219 4.66 -28.02 18.13
CA SER A 219 4.69 -29.10 17.15
C SER A 219 5.68 -30.23 17.49
N GLY A 220 6.37 -30.15 18.64
CA GLY A 220 7.17 -31.25 19.20
C GLY A 220 8.67 -31.24 18.87
N ALA A 221 9.25 -30.10 18.48
CA ALA A 221 10.67 -29.99 18.18
C ALA A 221 11.57 -30.25 19.40
N ASN A 222 12.67 -30.98 19.18
CA ASN A 222 13.73 -31.18 20.18
C ASN A 222 15.11 -31.34 19.48
N PRO A 223 16.05 -30.39 19.64
CA PRO A 223 15.91 -29.13 20.37
C PRO A 223 14.97 -28.15 19.66
N VAL A 224 14.39 -27.22 20.43
CA VAL A 224 13.58 -26.12 19.87
C VAL A 224 14.52 -25.05 19.33
N PRO A 225 14.34 -24.55 18.09
CA PRO A 225 15.13 -23.45 17.55
C PRO A 225 15.02 -22.19 18.42
N GLU A 226 16.16 -21.58 18.73
CA GLU A 226 16.19 -20.34 19.54
C GLU A 226 15.71 -19.13 18.74
N ALA A 227 14.86 -18.30 19.37
CA ALA A 227 14.33 -17.09 18.74
C ALA A 227 15.44 -16.09 18.36
N ALA A 228 16.56 -16.09 19.08
CA ALA A 228 17.70 -15.23 18.81
C ALA A 228 18.57 -15.71 17.63
N HIS A 229 18.32 -16.91 17.09
CA HIS A 229 19.11 -17.46 15.99
C HIS A 229 18.97 -16.57 14.73
N PRO A 230 20.07 -16.20 14.04
CA PRO A 230 20.01 -15.28 12.89
C PRO A 230 19.02 -15.71 11.79
N SER A 231 18.93 -17.01 11.48
CA SER A 231 17.96 -17.52 10.50
C SER A 231 16.50 -17.33 10.95
N ILE A 232 16.21 -17.52 12.25
CA ILE A 232 14.86 -17.29 12.80
C ILE A 232 14.52 -15.80 12.79
N GLN A 233 15.46 -14.95 13.17
CA GLN A 233 15.31 -13.49 13.12
C GLN A 233 15.08 -12.99 11.69
N TYR A 234 15.78 -13.56 10.71
CA TYR A 234 15.59 -13.19 9.30
C TYR A 234 14.25 -13.68 8.75
N ALA A 235 13.89 -14.95 9.03
CA ALA A 235 12.59 -15.50 8.66
C ALA A 235 11.43 -14.70 9.28
N ALA A 236 11.56 -14.28 10.54
CA ALA A 236 10.58 -13.44 11.19
C ALA A 236 10.38 -12.10 10.48
N ARG A 237 11.47 -11.45 10.03
CA ARG A 237 11.36 -10.21 9.23
C ARG A 237 10.65 -10.43 7.91
N LEU A 238 10.92 -11.55 7.23
CA LEU A 238 10.23 -11.90 5.98
C LEU A 238 8.74 -12.13 6.22
N ALA A 239 8.39 -12.88 7.27
CA ALA A 239 7.00 -13.14 7.64
C ALA A 239 6.25 -11.83 7.98
N VAL A 240 6.83 -10.97 8.81
CA VAL A 240 6.25 -9.66 9.13
C VAL A 240 6.02 -8.81 7.88
N ASN A 241 6.95 -8.81 6.93
CA ASN A 241 6.77 -8.11 5.66
C ASN A 241 5.64 -8.70 4.80
N LEU A 242 5.45 -10.04 4.83
CA LEU A 242 4.34 -10.69 4.14
C LEU A 242 2.99 -10.34 4.79
N ILE A 243 2.93 -10.33 6.14
CA ILE A 243 1.75 -9.93 6.92
C ILE A 243 1.38 -8.48 6.61
N ALA A 244 2.35 -7.56 6.69
CA ALA A 244 2.14 -6.14 6.39
C ALA A 244 1.66 -5.91 4.95
N ALA A 245 2.04 -6.79 4.02
CA ALA A 245 1.59 -6.75 2.64
C ALA A 245 0.30 -7.56 2.38
N ARG A 246 -0.36 -8.06 3.43
CA ARG A 246 -1.52 -8.97 3.38
C ARG A 246 -1.34 -10.16 2.42
N ASN A 247 -0.10 -10.62 2.26
CA ASN A 247 0.18 -11.78 1.44
C ASN A 247 0.09 -13.04 2.30
N PHE A 248 -1.05 -13.73 2.22
CA PHE A 248 -1.29 -15.00 2.91
C PHE A 248 -1.32 -16.19 1.93
N ASP A 249 -0.57 -16.08 0.83
CA ASP A 249 -0.39 -17.19 -0.12
C ASP A 249 0.61 -18.23 0.40
N VAL A 250 0.22 -19.50 0.37
CA VAL A 250 1.03 -20.61 0.90
C VAL A 250 2.38 -20.73 0.18
N PRO A 251 2.45 -20.78 -1.16
CA PRO A 251 3.72 -20.76 -1.90
C PRO A 251 4.64 -19.59 -1.51
N ALA A 252 4.10 -18.39 -1.32
CA ALA A 252 4.89 -17.22 -0.95
C ALA A 252 5.54 -17.37 0.43
N TRP A 253 4.79 -17.86 1.43
CA TRP A 253 5.30 -18.10 2.78
C TRP A 253 6.30 -19.24 2.83
N GLU A 254 6.04 -20.34 2.11
CA GLU A 254 6.98 -21.47 2.06
C GLU A 254 8.30 -21.04 1.43
N ALA A 255 8.25 -20.39 0.26
CA ALA A 255 9.44 -19.90 -0.41
C ALA A 255 10.25 -18.90 0.43
N ALA A 256 9.57 -18.08 1.24
CA ALA A 256 10.21 -17.09 2.09
C ALA A 256 10.81 -17.69 3.37
N LEU A 257 10.16 -18.66 4.01
CA LEU A 257 10.51 -19.09 5.38
C LEU A 257 11.25 -20.44 5.41
N VAL A 258 10.84 -21.41 4.59
CA VAL A 258 11.36 -22.79 4.64
C VAL A 258 12.88 -22.85 4.51
N PRO A 259 13.53 -22.13 3.57
CA PRO A 259 14.99 -22.19 3.44
C PRO A 259 15.75 -21.77 4.71
N TYR A 260 15.16 -20.91 5.54
CA TYR A 260 15.76 -20.46 6.80
C TYR A 260 15.44 -21.38 7.97
N PHE A 261 14.27 -22.02 7.93
CA PHE A 261 13.83 -23.00 8.89
C PHE A 261 14.64 -24.31 8.78
N GLU A 262 14.95 -24.74 7.58
CA GLU A 262 15.79 -25.93 7.32
C GLU A 262 17.20 -25.81 7.91
N ILE A 263 17.73 -24.59 8.07
CA ILE A 263 19.04 -24.35 8.69
C ILE A 263 19.02 -24.72 10.18
N VAL A 264 17.87 -24.59 10.85
CA VAL A 264 17.77 -24.69 12.31
C VAL A 264 17.07 -25.94 12.80
N ALA A 265 16.14 -26.52 12.03
CA ALA A 265 15.44 -27.74 12.38
C ALA A 265 14.94 -28.49 11.15
N ALA A 266 15.20 -29.81 11.12
CA ALA A 266 14.64 -30.72 10.13
C ALA A 266 13.31 -31.37 10.56
N SER A 267 12.98 -31.31 11.86
CA SER A 267 11.76 -31.86 12.44
C SER A 267 11.23 -30.97 13.56
N PRO A 268 9.93 -30.65 13.60
CA PRO A 268 8.89 -30.96 12.60
C PRO A 268 9.16 -30.32 11.25
N GLU A 269 8.48 -30.80 10.20
CA GLU A 269 8.71 -30.37 8.82
C GLU A 269 8.58 -28.83 8.71
N PRO A 270 9.63 -28.13 8.22
CA PRO A 270 9.64 -26.67 8.07
C PRO A 270 8.42 -26.09 7.34
N ALA A 271 7.95 -26.76 6.27
CA ALA A 271 6.77 -26.31 5.51
C ALA A 271 5.50 -26.35 6.35
N THR A 272 5.35 -27.35 7.22
CA THR A 272 4.20 -27.44 8.13
C THR A 272 4.21 -26.27 9.13
N ILE A 273 5.37 -25.94 9.70
CA ILE A 273 5.50 -24.79 10.61
C ILE A 273 5.18 -23.47 9.90
N ALA A 274 5.67 -23.28 8.66
CA ALA A 274 5.38 -22.09 7.88
C ALA A 274 3.87 -21.92 7.61
N ARG A 275 3.17 -23.01 7.27
CA ARG A 275 1.70 -23.01 7.05
C ARG A 275 0.92 -22.71 8.32
N GLU A 276 1.32 -23.28 9.46
CA GLU A 276 0.67 -23.03 10.74
C GLU A 276 0.80 -21.56 11.17
N LEU A 277 1.97 -20.95 10.95
CA LEU A 277 2.20 -19.54 11.21
C LEU A 277 1.38 -18.65 10.26
N LEU A 278 1.33 -18.98 8.97
CA LEU A 278 0.49 -18.29 7.99
C LEU A 278 -0.97 -18.28 8.42
N LEU A 279 -1.52 -19.45 8.75
CA LEU A 279 -2.93 -19.57 9.15
C LEU A 279 -3.25 -18.74 10.40
N ARG A 280 -2.36 -18.74 11.39
CA ARG A 280 -2.51 -17.88 12.57
C ARG A 280 -2.52 -16.42 12.19
N SER A 281 -1.54 -15.97 11.39
CA SER A 281 -1.42 -14.58 10.98
C SER A 281 -2.57 -14.11 10.08
N ALA A 282 -3.12 -14.98 9.24
CA ALA A 282 -4.30 -14.68 8.43
C ALA A 282 -5.54 -14.46 9.31
N ASN A 283 -5.78 -15.36 10.28
CA ASN A 283 -6.91 -15.22 11.21
C ASN A 283 -6.81 -13.93 12.05
N GLU A 284 -5.62 -13.62 12.58
CA GLU A 284 -5.39 -12.39 13.34
C GLU A 284 -5.66 -11.12 12.49
N ALA A 285 -5.33 -11.15 11.20
CA ALA A 285 -5.57 -10.04 10.29
C ALA A 285 -7.05 -9.86 9.91
N ASP A 286 -7.83 -10.94 9.89
CA ASP A 286 -9.27 -10.89 9.62
C ASP A 286 -10.05 -10.36 10.84
N ASP A 287 -9.65 -10.75 12.06
CA ASP A 287 -10.27 -10.28 13.31
C ASP A 287 -10.09 -8.76 13.52
N GLU A 288 -9.00 -8.18 13.02
CA GLU A 288 -8.73 -6.74 13.07
C GLU A 288 -9.52 -5.91 12.03
N GLN A 289 -10.13 -6.56 11.02
CA GLN A 289 -10.85 -5.86 9.96
C GLN A 289 -12.17 -5.25 10.45
N GLY A 290 -12.85 -5.90 11.40
CA GLY A 290 -14.26 -5.60 11.70
C GLY A 290 -15.18 -5.90 10.51
N ASP A 291 -16.51 -5.92 10.71
CA ASP A 291 -17.46 -6.01 9.59
C ASP A 291 -17.18 -4.82 8.65
N ASN A 292 -16.77 -5.08 7.41
CA ASN A 292 -16.50 -4.04 6.42
C ASN A 292 -17.74 -3.18 6.24
N ASP A 293 -17.64 -1.89 6.58
CA ASP A 293 -18.67 -0.91 6.26
C ASP A 293 -18.82 -0.79 4.74
N ASP A 294 -20.05 -0.48 4.32
CA ASP A 294 -20.54 -0.64 2.96
C ASP A 294 -20.02 0.43 1.98
N GLU A 295 -19.07 0.06 1.13
CA GLU A 295 -18.47 0.96 0.12
C GLU A 295 -19.01 0.77 -1.31
N GLU A 296 -19.87 -0.23 -1.56
CA GLU A 296 -20.37 -0.51 -2.91
C GLU A 296 -21.41 0.53 -3.38
N GLU A 297 -21.29 1.09 -4.60
CA GLU A 297 -22.29 2.03 -5.12
C GLU A 297 -23.54 1.29 -5.66
N GLY A 298 -24.71 1.43 -5.03
CA GLY A 298 -25.96 0.85 -5.56
C GLY A 298 -27.08 0.72 -4.54
N GLU A 299 -28.33 0.64 -5.00
CA GLU A 299 -29.49 0.34 -4.15
C GLU A 299 -29.38 -1.10 -3.64
N ASP A 300 -29.52 -1.29 -2.33
CA ASP A 300 -29.62 -2.61 -1.72
C ASP A 300 -30.89 -3.33 -2.20
N LEU A 301 -30.70 -4.48 -2.84
CA LEU A 301 -31.78 -5.44 -3.10
C LEU A 301 -31.99 -6.36 -1.89
N CYS A 302 -30.93 -6.63 -1.14
CA CYS A 302 -30.95 -7.50 0.02
C CYS A 302 -29.85 -7.06 1.00
N ASN A 303 -30.16 -6.98 2.29
CA ASN A 303 -29.21 -6.79 3.37
C ASN A 303 -29.76 -7.52 4.60
N CYS A 304 -29.38 -8.78 4.78
CA CYS A 304 -29.92 -9.62 5.84
C CYS A 304 -28.84 -10.43 6.54
N GLN A 305 -29.01 -10.56 7.85
CA GLN A 305 -28.30 -11.52 8.66
C GLN A 305 -29.14 -12.79 8.75
N PHE A 306 -28.55 -13.94 8.46
CA PHE A 306 -29.25 -15.22 8.44
C PHE A 306 -28.33 -16.38 8.82
N SER A 307 -28.95 -17.45 9.30
CA SER A 307 -28.31 -18.74 9.47
C SER A 307 -28.93 -19.72 8.48
N LEU A 308 -28.11 -20.57 7.87
CA LEU A 308 -28.54 -21.58 6.91
C LEU A 308 -28.21 -22.96 7.46
N ALA A 309 -29.22 -23.82 7.57
CA ALA A 309 -29.05 -25.22 7.95
C ALA A 309 -29.74 -26.12 6.94
N TYR A 310 -29.14 -27.28 6.68
CA TYR A 310 -29.71 -28.35 5.87
C TYR A 310 -29.81 -29.62 6.71
N GLY A 311 -31.02 -29.94 7.17
CA GLY A 311 -31.25 -31.03 8.13
C GLY A 311 -30.58 -30.76 9.47
N ALA A 312 -29.79 -31.72 9.96
CA ALA A 312 -29.03 -31.59 11.21
C ALA A 312 -27.68 -30.86 11.05
N LYS A 313 -27.32 -30.43 9.83
CA LYS A 313 -26.04 -29.77 9.53
C LYS A 313 -26.24 -28.28 9.35
N ILE A 314 -25.58 -27.47 10.18
CA ILE A 314 -25.49 -26.02 10.01
C ILE A 314 -24.47 -25.74 8.90
N LEU A 315 -24.89 -25.00 7.87
CA LEU A 315 -24.06 -24.59 6.73
C LEU A 315 -23.51 -23.18 6.92
N LEU A 316 -24.32 -22.27 7.44
CA LEU A 316 -23.94 -20.89 7.76
C LEU A 316 -24.55 -20.52 9.12
N ASN A 317 -23.76 -19.86 9.97
CA ASN A 317 -24.22 -19.39 11.27
C ASN A 317 -24.04 -17.87 11.35
N THR A 318 -25.13 -17.12 11.54
CA THR A 318 -25.11 -15.65 11.68
C THR A 318 -24.35 -14.94 10.56
N ALA A 319 -24.50 -15.44 9.33
CA ALA A 319 -23.87 -14.88 8.15
C ALA A 319 -24.62 -13.64 7.65
N ASN A 320 -23.89 -12.65 7.15
CA ASN A 320 -24.45 -11.47 6.49
C ASN A 320 -24.46 -11.69 4.97
N LEU A 321 -25.60 -11.48 4.32
CA LEU A 321 -25.73 -11.45 2.86
C LEU A 321 -26.25 -10.08 2.45
N ARG A 322 -25.46 -9.40 1.60
CA ARG A 322 -25.84 -8.14 0.99
C ARG A 322 -25.73 -8.22 -0.52
N LEU A 323 -26.76 -7.76 -1.24
CA LEU A 323 -26.83 -7.76 -2.69
C LEU A 323 -27.33 -6.40 -3.17
N LYS A 324 -26.67 -5.83 -4.18
CA LYS A 324 -26.99 -4.53 -4.77
C LYS A 324 -27.46 -4.64 -6.21
N ARG A 325 -28.34 -3.72 -6.59
CA ARG A 325 -28.88 -3.64 -7.95
C ARG A 325 -27.75 -3.34 -8.93
N GLY A 326 -27.77 -4.01 -10.10
CA GLY A 326 -26.82 -3.76 -11.20
C GLY A 326 -25.49 -4.50 -11.07
N HIS A 327 -25.26 -5.22 -9.98
CA HIS A 327 -24.03 -5.98 -9.73
C HIS A 327 -24.19 -7.46 -10.12
N ARG A 328 -23.07 -8.11 -10.45
CA ARG A 328 -23.01 -9.54 -10.76
C ARG A 328 -22.21 -10.22 -9.65
N TYR A 329 -22.82 -11.19 -9.00
CA TYR A 329 -22.23 -11.91 -7.86
C TYR A 329 -21.83 -13.32 -8.28
N GLY A 330 -20.69 -13.79 -7.76
CA GLY A 330 -20.23 -15.17 -7.90
C GLY A 330 -20.14 -15.83 -6.53
N LEU A 331 -20.82 -16.96 -6.34
CA LEU A 331 -20.69 -17.76 -5.12
C LEU A 331 -19.56 -18.77 -5.31
N CYS A 332 -18.47 -18.60 -4.58
CA CYS A 332 -17.35 -19.54 -4.55
C CYS A 332 -17.40 -20.34 -3.25
N GLY A 333 -17.23 -21.65 -3.34
CA GLY A 333 -17.21 -22.56 -2.19
C GLY A 333 -16.32 -23.76 -2.48
N ARG A 334 -15.88 -24.43 -1.43
CA ARG A 334 -15.08 -25.65 -1.51
C ARG A 334 -15.97 -26.90 -1.53
#